data_AF-A0A7W0UWX9-F1
#
_entry.id   AF-A0A7W0UWX9-F1
#
_cell.length_a   1.000
_cell.length_b   1.000
_cell.length_c   1.000
_cell.angle_alpha   90.00
_cell.angle_beta   90.00
_cell.angle_gamma   90.00
#
_symmetry.space_group_name_H-M   'P 1'
#
loop_
_entity.id
_entity.type
_entity.pdbx_description
1 polymer ?
#
loop_
_entity_poly.entity_id
_entity_poly.type
_entity_poly.pdbx_seq_one_letter_code
_entity_poly.pdbx_strand_id
1 'polypeptide(L)'
;PAPSVPFNQNRLLRNFRWFWDYAGGWMTDFGTHRLDTVQHVMNVEAPRTVVATGGRFTLKDGGEMPDVLQVTYEYPGFILSYETCNLNAHGLGGRTPGMAYYQARDKDDRPHGEAFYGTNGALFCDRIGFEIYPEPKATMRRDGLQNMNAPPEGYRMESKRVPAKDATDLHVKNFIDCVRSRQVPAAEVEIGHRSTAVAHLGNIAYKTRRKLTWDAVKEEFAGDREASALLGRKARKPWDLI
;
A
#
# COMPACT_ATOMS: atom_id res chain seq x y z
N PRO A 1 14.26 -20.51 -6.23
CA PRO A 1 15.30 -19.60 -6.76
C PRO A 1 15.02 -19.20 -8.20
N ALA A 2 15.37 -17.97 -8.60
CA ALA A 2 15.11 -17.43 -9.93
C ALA A 2 15.90 -18.14 -11.06
N PRO A 3 15.45 -18.01 -12.33
CA PRO A 3 16.21 -18.46 -13.51
C PRO A 3 17.64 -17.93 -13.55
N SER A 4 18.55 -18.69 -14.17
CA SER A 4 19.93 -18.26 -14.36
C SER A 4 19.97 -17.30 -15.54
N VAL A 5 20.54 -16.13 -15.33
CA VAL A 5 20.72 -15.12 -16.37
C VAL A 5 22.18 -14.68 -16.39
N PRO A 6 22.72 -14.23 -17.55
CA PRO A 6 24.04 -13.60 -17.59
C PRO A 6 24.15 -12.44 -16.60
N PHE A 7 25.35 -12.22 -16.08
CA PHE A 7 25.58 -11.09 -15.18
C PHE A 7 25.16 -9.79 -15.86
N ASN A 8 24.38 -8.99 -15.12
CA ASN A 8 23.96 -7.67 -15.55
C ASN A 8 23.97 -6.75 -14.33
N GLN A 9 24.84 -5.73 -14.37
CA GLN A 9 24.96 -4.77 -13.27
C GLN A 9 23.64 -4.06 -12.96
N ASN A 10 22.75 -3.90 -13.96
CA ASN A 10 21.42 -3.32 -13.77
C ASN A 10 20.51 -4.19 -12.90
N ARG A 11 20.83 -5.45 -12.64
CA ARG A 11 20.07 -6.36 -11.76
C ARG A 11 20.64 -6.45 -10.34
N LEU A 12 21.73 -5.74 -10.01
CA LEU A 12 22.44 -5.85 -8.74
C LEU A 12 21.93 -4.86 -7.66
N LEU A 13 22.22 -5.17 -6.39
CA LEU A 13 22.05 -4.32 -5.20
C LEU A 13 20.65 -3.75 -5.00
N ARG A 14 20.37 -2.52 -5.43
CA ARG A 14 19.05 -1.90 -5.23
C ARG A 14 18.08 -2.26 -6.35
N ASN A 15 18.62 -2.53 -7.54
CA ASN A 15 17.84 -2.61 -8.77
C ASN A 15 17.18 -3.96 -9.02
N PHE A 16 17.53 -5.02 -8.26
CA PHE A 16 16.83 -6.31 -8.35
C PHE A 16 15.32 -6.17 -8.15
N ARG A 17 14.88 -5.14 -7.39
CA ARG A 17 13.48 -4.80 -7.13
C ARG A 17 12.65 -4.62 -8.41
N TRP A 18 13.30 -4.25 -9.51
CA TRP A 18 12.63 -3.89 -10.76
C TRP A 18 12.50 -5.05 -11.76
N PHE A 19 12.83 -6.27 -11.36
CA PHE A 19 12.77 -7.45 -12.21
C PHE A 19 11.85 -8.50 -11.61
N TRP A 20 10.96 -9.09 -12.42
CA TRP A 20 9.93 -10.03 -11.98
C TRP A 20 10.50 -11.32 -11.43
N ASP A 21 11.72 -11.66 -11.83
CA ASP A 21 12.48 -12.80 -11.32
C ASP A 21 12.74 -12.72 -9.81
N TYR A 22 12.89 -11.49 -9.28
CA TYR A 22 13.36 -11.27 -7.90
C TYR A 22 12.30 -10.60 -7.03
N ALA A 23 11.52 -9.66 -7.56
CA ALA A 23 10.62 -8.82 -6.77
C ALA A 23 9.31 -8.49 -7.50
N GLY A 24 8.48 -7.64 -6.92
CA GLY A 24 7.23 -7.14 -7.50
C GLY A 24 7.18 -5.60 -7.63
N GLY A 25 8.35 -4.95 -7.69
CA GLY A 25 8.44 -3.49 -7.82
C GLY A 25 7.80 -2.73 -6.65
N TRP A 26 7.29 -1.54 -6.95
CA TRP A 26 6.72 -0.64 -5.96
C TRP A 26 5.51 -1.20 -5.23
N MET A 27 4.72 -2.05 -5.89
CA MET A 27 3.57 -2.70 -5.25
C MET A 27 4.00 -3.56 -4.05
N THR A 28 5.08 -4.32 -4.17
CA THR A 28 5.58 -5.16 -3.05
C THR A 28 6.54 -4.43 -2.12
N ASP A 29 7.14 -3.33 -2.56
CA ASP A 29 8.07 -2.52 -1.76
C ASP A 29 7.28 -1.52 -0.89
N PHE A 30 6.58 -0.56 -1.51
CA PHE A 30 5.78 0.43 -0.78
C PHE A 30 4.33 0.02 -0.56
N GLY A 31 3.73 -0.77 -1.46
CA GLY A 31 2.32 -1.12 -1.35
C GLY A 31 1.98 -1.86 -0.06
N THR A 32 2.81 -2.83 0.33
CA THR A 32 2.64 -3.57 1.60
C THR A 32 2.53 -2.64 2.81
N HIS A 33 3.32 -1.56 2.88
CA HIS A 33 3.24 -0.61 3.99
C HIS A 33 1.92 0.15 4.09
N ARG A 34 1.19 0.32 2.98
CA ARG A 34 -0.09 1.05 2.92
C ARG A 34 -1.26 0.08 3.05
N LEU A 35 -1.19 -1.05 2.35
CA LEU A 35 -2.19 -2.12 2.39
C LEU A 35 -2.36 -2.68 3.81
N ASP A 36 -1.26 -2.88 4.54
CA ASP A 36 -1.27 -3.28 5.94
C ASP A 36 -2.02 -2.27 6.83
N THR A 37 -1.79 -0.97 6.61
CA THR A 37 -2.46 0.10 7.37
C THR A 37 -3.96 0.08 7.11
N VAL A 38 -4.39 -0.11 5.85
CA VAL A 38 -5.80 -0.21 5.49
C VAL A 38 -6.45 -1.44 6.12
N GLN A 39 -5.81 -2.61 6.04
CA GLN A 39 -6.32 -3.84 6.66
C GLN A 39 -6.49 -3.70 8.16
N HIS A 40 -5.51 -3.07 8.83
CA HIS A 40 -5.57 -2.82 10.26
C HIS A 40 -6.70 -1.84 10.64
N VAL A 41 -6.78 -0.67 9.98
CA VAL A 41 -7.78 0.37 10.28
C VAL A 41 -9.19 -0.10 9.97
N MET A 42 -9.37 -0.80 8.84
CA MET A 42 -10.68 -1.30 8.41
C MET A 42 -11.04 -2.64 9.06
N ASN A 43 -10.12 -3.23 9.84
CA ASN A 43 -10.27 -4.54 10.47
C ASN A 43 -10.71 -5.64 9.50
N VAL A 44 -9.97 -5.78 8.40
CA VAL A 44 -10.23 -6.79 7.35
C VAL A 44 -8.97 -7.56 6.99
N GLU A 45 -9.14 -8.81 6.59
CA GLU A 45 -8.01 -9.72 6.32
C GLU A 45 -7.62 -9.78 4.83
N ALA A 46 -8.60 -9.75 3.92
CA ALA A 46 -8.33 -9.93 2.48
C ALA A 46 -9.43 -9.35 1.60
N PRO A 47 -9.11 -8.95 0.35
CA PRO A 47 -10.10 -8.57 -0.65
C PRO A 47 -10.81 -9.80 -1.22
N ARG A 48 -12.00 -9.59 -1.80
CA ARG A 48 -12.74 -10.58 -2.58
C ARG A 48 -12.30 -10.61 -4.03
N THR A 49 -12.03 -9.45 -4.60
CA THR A 49 -11.59 -9.32 -5.99
C THR A 49 -10.51 -8.28 -6.15
N VAL A 50 -9.74 -8.40 -7.23
CA VAL A 50 -8.68 -7.46 -7.60
C VAL A 50 -8.65 -7.27 -9.11
N VAL A 51 -8.40 -6.04 -9.56
CA VAL A 51 -8.13 -5.71 -10.95
C VAL A 51 -7.08 -4.61 -11.00
N ALA A 52 -6.20 -4.64 -12.02
CA ALA A 52 -5.12 -3.67 -12.12
C ALA A 52 -4.90 -3.21 -13.57
N THR A 53 -4.46 -1.96 -13.70
CA THR A 53 -4.03 -1.36 -14.96
C THR A 53 -2.79 -0.51 -14.75
N GLY A 54 -1.99 -0.35 -15.78
CA GLY A 54 -0.70 0.34 -15.68
C GLY A 54 0.22 0.01 -16.84
N GLY A 55 1.43 0.51 -16.74
CA GLY A 55 2.44 0.31 -17.77
C GLY A 55 3.75 1.00 -17.46
N ARG A 56 4.62 1.00 -18.46
CA ARG A 56 5.86 1.79 -18.49
C ARG A 56 5.67 2.89 -19.50
N PHE A 57 5.45 4.11 -19.03
CA PHE A 57 5.15 5.26 -19.86
C PHE A 57 6.36 6.16 -20.10
N THR A 58 7.35 6.16 -19.20
CA THR A 58 8.50 7.08 -19.28
C THR A 58 9.83 6.38 -19.02
N LEU A 59 9.90 5.41 -18.11
CA LEU A 59 11.17 4.77 -17.76
C LEU A 59 11.70 3.90 -18.90
N LYS A 60 12.86 4.28 -19.44
CA LYS A 60 13.62 3.55 -20.47
C LYS A 60 14.84 2.83 -19.87
N ASP A 61 14.71 2.33 -18.64
CA ASP A 61 15.72 1.50 -17.99
C ASP A 61 15.51 0.00 -18.30
N GLY A 62 16.38 -0.85 -17.74
CA GLY A 62 16.31 -2.30 -17.94
C GLY A 62 15.26 -3.03 -17.10
N GLY A 63 14.53 -2.33 -16.23
CA GLY A 63 13.51 -2.93 -15.37
C GLY A 63 12.24 -3.32 -16.13
N GLU A 64 11.45 -4.19 -15.52
CA GLU A 64 10.25 -4.80 -16.11
C GLU A 64 8.95 -4.34 -15.42
N MET A 65 9.08 -3.70 -14.26
CA MET A 65 7.96 -3.23 -13.46
C MET A 65 7.30 -2.01 -14.10
N PRO A 66 5.98 -1.85 -13.94
CA PRO A 66 5.29 -0.62 -14.35
C PRO A 66 5.84 0.60 -13.60
N ASP A 67 5.97 1.73 -14.30
CA ASP A 67 6.27 3.01 -13.68
C ASP A 67 5.00 3.73 -13.21
N VAL A 68 3.84 3.36 -13.75
CA VAL A 68 2.53 3.74 -13.22
C VAL A 68 1.67 2.49 -13.12
N LEU A 69 1.09 2.25 -11.94
CA LEU A 69 0.20 1.12 -11.68
C LEU A 69 -0.93 1.57 -10.76
N GLN A 70 -2.16 1.29 -11.18
CA GLN A 70 -3.38 1.46 -10.41
C GLN A 70 -4.02 0.09 -10.19
N VAL A 71 -4.48 -0.16 -8.97
CA VAL A 71 -5.11 -1.40 -8.58
C VAL A 71 -6.38 -1.10 -7.78
N THR A 72 -7.47 -1.75 -8.15
CA THR A 72 -8.72 -1.71 -7.41
C THR A 72 -8.94 -3.05 -6.73
N TYR A 73 -9.14 -3.02 -5.42
CA TYR A 73 -9.51 -4.16 -4.59
C TYR A 73 -10.93 -3.97 -4.07
N GLU A 74 -11.77 -5.00 -4.19
CA GLU A 74 -13.09 -5.01 -3.54
C GLU A 74 -13.00 -5.80 -2.25
N TYR A 75 -13.14 -5.12 -1.11
CA TYR A 75 -13.23 -5.75 0.20
C TYR A 75 -14.70 -5.94 0.60
N PRO A 76 -14.99 -6.75 1.64
CA PRO A 76 -16.31 -6.74 2.26
C PRO A 76 -16.66 -5.33 2.77
N GLY A 77 -17.59 -4.65 2.08
CA GLY A 77 -18.15 -3.37 2.51
C GLY A 77 -17.48 -2.11 1.97
N PHE A 78 -16.36 -2.20 1.26
CA PHE A 78 -15.70 -1.03 0.66
C PHE A 78 -14.82 -1.39 -0.54
N ILE A 79 -14.42 -0.36 -1.28
CA ILE A 79 -13.49 -0.46 -2.41
C ILE A 79 -12.22 0.28 -2.02
N LEU A 80 -11.08 -0.36 -2.24
CA LEU A 80 -9.77 0.25 -2.08
C LEU A 80 -9.14 0.48 -3.46
N SER A 81 -8.78 1.72 -3.75
CA SER A 81 -7.94 2.06 -4.90
C SER A 81 -6.51 2.33 -4.40
N TYR A 82 -5.55 1.61 -4.96
CA TYR A 82 -4.13 1.81 -4.75
C TYR A 82 -3.49 2.37 -6.02
N GLU A 83 -2.62 3.35 -5.88
CA GLU A 83 -1.82 3.91 -6.96
C GLU A 83 -0.34 3.93 -6.58
N THR A 84 0.51 3.59 -7.54
CA THR A 84 1.94 3.90 -7.50
C THR A 84 2.35 4.62 -8.77
N CYS A 85 3.15 5.67 -8.60
CA CYS A 85 3.68 6.49 -9.69
C CYS A 85 5.18 6.72 -9.43
N ASN A 86 6.01 6.25 -10.37
CA ASN A 86 7.47 6.37 -10.35
C ASN A 86 7.97 7.32 -11.44
N LEU A 87 7.20 8.37 -11.69
CA LEU A 87 7.53 9.37 -12.70
C LEU A 87 8.21 10.60 -12.10
N ASN A 88 8.12 10.78 -10.78
CA ASN A 88 8.72 11.90 -10.06
C ASN A 88 9.06 11.49 -8.62
N ALA A 89 9.68 12.40 -7.87
CA ALA A 89 10.12 12.18 -6.51
C ALA A 89 9.03 12.42 -5.43
N HIS A 90 7.81 12.81 -5.83
CA HIS A 90 6.74 13.08 -4.87
C HIS A 90 6.38 11.81 -4.10
N GLY A 91 6.26 11.91 -2.79
CA GLY A 91 5.98 10.78 -1.92
C GLY A 91 7.14 9.80 -1.74
N LEU A 92 8.26 9.91 -2.47
CA LEU A 92 9.44 9.06 -2.29
C LEU A 92 10.28 9.56 -1.12
N GLY A 93 10.36 8.74 -0.09
CA GLY A 93 11.07 9.12 1.11
C GLY A 93 12.61 9.10 1.01
N GLY A 94 13.31 10.24 1.16
CA GLY A 94 14.73 10.35 1.58
C GLY A 94 14.94 11.25 2.82
N ARG A 95 16.13 11.42 3.39
CA ARG A 95 16.28 12.19 4.66
C ARG A 95 16.62 13.67 4.39
N THR A 96 15.69 14.59 4.64
CA THR A 96 15.98 16.04 4.63
C THR A 96 16.32 16.50 6.06
N PRO A 97 17.50 17.10 6.31
CA PRO A 97 17.83 17.63 7.64
C PRO A 97 16.79 18.65 8.11
N GLY A 98 16.29 18.48 9.34
CA GLY A 98 15.28 19.38 9.93
C GLY A 98 13.82 19.05 9.59
N MET A 99 13.57 18.09 8.70
CA MET A 99 12.22 17.64 8.37
C MET A 99 11.91 16.30 9.01
N ALA A 100 10.70 16.18 9.57
CA ALA A 100 10.30 15.03 10.40
C ALA A 100 10.05 13.75 9.60
N TYR A 101 9.72 13.87 8.33
CA TYR A 101 9.54 12.73 7.44
C TYR A 101 10.27 12.97 6.14
N TYR A 102 10.42 11.88 5.43
CA TYR A 102 11.34 11.79 4.34
C TYR A 102 11.07 12.80 3.20
N GLN A 103 12.12 13.49 2.73
CA GLN A 103 12.22 14.30 1.51
C GLN A 103 11.21 15.44 1.39
N ALA A 104 10.42 15.69 2.44
CA ALA A 104 9.62 16.90 2.52
C ALA A 104 10.55 18.10 2.31
N ARG A 105 10.29 18.86 1.25
CA ARG A 105 11.03 20.08 0.89
C ARG A 105 10.54 21.28 1.68
N ASP A 106 9.27 21.28 2.05
CA ASP A 106 8.64 22.31 2.87
C ASP A 106 7.42 21.73 3.61
N LYS A 107 6.57 22.62 4.14
CA LYS A 107 5.34 22.22 4.83
C LYS A 107 4.29 21.61 3.88
N ASP A 108 4.29 21.94 2.61
CA ASP A 108 3.26 21.51 1.66
C ASP A 108 3.65 20.20 0.94
N ASP A 109 4.94 19.81 0.99
CA ASP A 109 5.44 18.56 0.44
C ASP A 109 5.08 17.35 1.31
N ARG A 110 3.99 16.67 0.95
CA ARG A 110 3.45 15.53 1.69
C ARG A 110 4.02 14.20 1.19
N PRO A 111 4.24 13.23 2.08
CA PRO A 111 4.61 11.89 1.67
C PRO A 111 3.44 11.11 1.08
N HIS A 112 3.70 9.90 0.57
CA HIS A 112 2.65 8.95 0.26
C HIS A 112 1.75 8.72 1.49
N GLY A 113 0.46 8.53 1.26
CA GLY A 113 -0.54 8.38 2.32
C GLY A 113 -1.77 7.64 1.83
N GLU A 114 -2.83 7.72 2.63
CA GLU A 114 -4.10 7.06 2.43
C GLU A 114 -5.23 8.05 2.69
N ALA A 115 -6.37 7.82 2.05
CA ALA A 115 -7.59 8.53 2.34
C ALA A 115 -8.71 7.52 2.62
N PHE A 116 -9.47 7.79 3.67
CA PHE A 116 -10.67 7.05 4.06
C PHE A 116 -11.88 7.95 3.87
N TYR A 117 -12.88 7.46 3.16
CA TYR A 117 -14.11 8.19 2.88
C TYR A 117 -15.28 7.47 3.54
N GLY A 118 -16.00 8.17 4.41
CA GLY A 118 -17.19 7.66 5.09
C GLY A 118 -18.33 8.67 5.04
N THR A 119 -19.49 8.27 5.54
CA THR A 119 -20.71 9.11 5.51
C THR A 119 -20.65 10.32 6.44
N ASN A 120 -19.72 10.32 7.40
CA ASN A 120 -19.54 11.42 8.36
C ASN A 120 -18.33 12.31 8.02
N GLY A 121 -17.64 12.04 6.91
CA GLY A 121 -16.48 12.81 6.48
C GLY A 121 -15.36 11.97 5.86
N ALA A 122 -14.25 12.64 5.61
CA ALA A 122 -13.03 12.04 5.08
C ALA A 122 -11.86 12.21 6.05
N LEU A 123 -11.00 11.18 6.12
CA LEU A 123 -9.71 11.21 6.81
C LEU A 123 -8.62 11.06 5.76
N PHE A 124 -7.73 12.04 5.68
CA PHE A 124 -6.48 11.94 4.93
C PHE A 124 -5.38 11.70 5.95
N CYS A 125 -4.68 10.58 5.85
CA CYS A 125 -3.56 10.29 6.72
C CYS A 125 -2.32 10.00 5.89
N ASP A 126 -1.18 10.42 6.41
CA ASP A 126 0.10 10.11 5.84
C ASP A 126 1.08 9.91 6.99
N ARG A 127 2.37 9.92 6.65
CA ARG A 127 3.41 9.60 7.62
C ARG A 127 3.86 10.79 8.47
N ILE A 128 3.39 12.00 8.19
CA ILE A 128 3.61 13.20 9.00
C ILE A 128 2.38 13.59 9.81
N GLY A 129 1.22 12.98 9.60
CA GLY A 129 0.03 13.29 10.36
C GLY A 129 -1.27 12.94 9.65
N PHE A 130 -2.32 13.70 9.98
CA PHE A 130 -3.64 13.49 9.42
C PHE A 130 -4.45 14.78 9.33
N GLU A 131 -5.47 14.74 8.47
CA GLU A 131 -6.48 15.76 8.28
C GLU A 131 -7.87 15.12 8.28
N ILE A 132 -8.80 15.70 9.03
CA ILE A 132 -10.19 15.27 9.13
C ILE A 132 -11.07 16.35 8.52
N TYR A 133 -11.91 15.94 7.59
CA TYR A 133 -12.91 16.75 6.90
C TYR A 133 -14.30 16.21 7.25
N PRO A 134 -14.99 16.76 8.25
CA PRO A 134 -16.31 16.28 8.65
C PRO A 134 -17.35 16.58 7.57
N GLU A 135 -18.35 15.71 7.41
CA GLU A 135 -19.48 15.98 6.52
C GLU A 135 -20.36 17.11 7.11
N PRO A 136 -20.65 18.18 6.35
CA PRO A 136 -21.67 19.15 6.68
C PRO A 136 -23.01 18.51 7.06
N LYS A 137 -23.54 18.80 8.25
CA LYS A 137 -24.96 18.51 8.51
C LYS A 137 -25.80 19.46 7.68
N ALA A 138 -26.56 18.93 6.72
CA ALA A 138 -27.50 19.73 5.96
C ALA A 138 -28.57 20.32 6.91
N THR A 139 -28.44 21.61 7.24
CA THR A 139 -29.54 22.35 7.86
C THR A 139 -30.46 22.83 6.75
N MET A 140 -31.49 22.06 6.39
CA MET A 140 -32.62 22.64 5.68
C MET A 140 -33.34 23.60 6.63
N ARG A 141 -32.99 24.89 6.58
CA ARG A 141 -33.85 25.94 7.12
C ARG A 141 -34.80 26.41 6.02
N ARG A 142 -36.06 26.56 6.41
CA ARG A 142 -37.24 26.73 5.55
C ARG A 142 -37.28 28.08 4.79
N ASP A 143 -36.27 28.93 4.98
CA ASP A 143 -36.21 30.34 4.57
C ASP A 143 -35.08 30.67 3.57
N GLY A 144 -34.56 29.65 2.86
CA GLY A 144 -34.17 29.82 1.45
C GLY A 144 -32.81 30.44 1.13
N LEU A 145 -32.00 30.92 2.06
CA LEU A 145 -30.64 31.39 1.75
C LEU A 145 -29.65 31.05 2.88
N GLN A 146 -28.85 30.01 2.68
CA GLN A 146 -27.65 29.81 3.48
C GLN A 146 -26.63 30.90 3.14
N ASN A 147 -26.01 31.47 4.17
CA ASN A 147 -24.79 32.25 4.01
C ASN A 147 -23.68 31.27 3.59
N MET A 148 -23.45 31.10 2.28
CA MET A 148 -22.52 30.11 1.72
C MET A 148 -21.05 30.29 2.18
N ASN A 149 -20.75 31.39 2.88
CA ASN A 149 -19.40 31.76 3.29
C ASN A 149 -19.04 31.33 4.73
N ALA A 150 -19.95 30.75 5.50
CA ALA A 150 -19.68 30.28 6.87
C ALA A 150 -19.77 28.75 6.97
N PRO A 151 -18.81 28.07 7.63
CA PRO A 151 -18.89 26.63 7.84
C PRO A 151 -20.14 26.27 8.67
N PRO A 152 -20.83 25.16 8.35
CA PRO A 152 -22.00 24.70 9.10
C PRO A 152 -21.72 24.52 10.59
N GLU A 153 -22.76 24.58 11.41
CA GLU A 153 -22.64 24.38 12.85
C GLU A 153 -22.04 22.99 13.17
N GLY A 154 -20.96 22.96 13.97
CA GLY A 154 -20.23 21.74 14.31
C GLY A 154 -19.21 21.28 13.26
N TYR A 155 -19.06 21.99 12.13
CA TYR A 155 -18.01 21.72 11.15
C TYR A 155 -16.67 22.24 11.66
N ARG A 156 -15.78 21.30 12.04
CA ARG A 156 -14.41 21.61 12.46
C ARG A 156 -13.43 20.71 11.74
N MET A 157 -12.83 21.24 10.67
CA MET A 157 -11.65 20.60 10.09
C MET A 157 -10.54 20.56 11.13
N GLU A 158 -9.86 19.43 11.20
CA GLU A 158 -8.67 19.26 12.04
C GLU A 158 -7.51 18.84 11.15
N SER A 159 -6.39 19.53 11.28
CA SER A 159 -5.11 19.09 10.71
C SER A 159 -4.13 18.96 11.85
N LYS A 160 -3.50 17.80 11.96
CA LYS A 160 -2.49 17.52 12.98
C LYS A 160 -1.26 16.94 12.35
N ARG A 161 -0.13 17.61 12.56
CA ARG A 161 1.18 17.00 12.33
C ARG A 161 1.57 16.16 13.53
N VAL A 162 1.92 14.91 13.27
CA VAL A 162 2.45 13.96 14.22
C VAL A 162 3.87 13.62 13.77
N PRO A 163 4.88 14.42 14.16
CA PRO A 163 6.28 14.06 13.93
C PRO A 163 6.62 12.88 14.85
N ALA A 164 6.22 11.67 14.46
CA ALA A 164 6.57 10.47 15.19
C ALA A 164 8.05 10.16 14.93
N LYS A 165 8.82 9.93 16.00
CA LYS A 165 10.15 9.31 15.87
C LYS A 165 9.98 7.97 15.14
N ASP A 166 10.97 7.60 14.34
CA ASP A 166 11.07 6.28 13.75
C ASP A 166 10.74 5.18 14.80
N ALA A 167 9.75 4.34 14.48
CA ALA A 167 9.22 3.32 15.38
C ALA A 167 10.07 2.03 15.40
N THR A 168 11.18 1.97 14.66
CA THR A 168 12.06 0.79 14.59
C THR A 168 12.51 0.35 15.98
N ASP A 169 12.95 1.28 16.83
CA ASP A 169 13.38 0.97 18.21
C ASP A 169 12.24 0.31 19.02
N LEU A 170 11.00 0.77 18.81
CA LEU A 170 9.82 0.22 19.49
C LEU A 170 9.45 -1.16 18.98
N HIS A 171 9.52 -1.39 17.65
CA HIS A 171 9.30 -2.71 17.06
C HIS A 171 10.35 -3.73 17.53
N VAL A 172 11.63 -3.35 17.57
CA VAL A 172 12.71 -4.20 18.08
C VAL A 172 12.49 -4.53 19.54
N LYS A 173 12.14 -3.54 20.37
CA LYS A 173 11.82 -3.76 21.78
C LYS A 173 10.65 -4.73 21.94
N ASN A 174 9.54 -4.51 21.22
CA ASN A 174 8.38 -5.39 21.27
C ASN A 174 8.74 -6.82 20.91
N PHE A 175 9.49 -7.04 19.84
CA PHE A 175 9.94 -8.37 19.45
C PHE A 175 10.77 -9.05 20.55
N ILE A 176 11.76 -8.35 21.13
CA ILE A 176 12.60 -8.89 22.21
C ILE A 176 11.76 -9.23 23.46
N ASP A 177 10.83 -8.35 23.83
CA ASP A 177 9.94 -8.58 24.97
C ASP A 177 9.04 -9.81 24.73
N CYS A 178 8.51 -9.98 23.53
CA CYS A 178 7.70 -11.13 23.14
C CYS A 178 8.51 -12.44 23.15
N VAL A 179 9.76 -12.42 22.68
CA VAL A 179 10.66 -13.58 22.78
C VAL A 179 10.89 -14.00 24.23
N ARG A 180 11.12 -13.03 25.13
CA ARG A 180 11.35 -13.28 26.57
C ARG A 180 10.10 -13.78 27.28
N SER A 181 8.96 -13.15 27.02
CA SER A 181 7.68 -13.42 27.70
C SER A 181 6.85 -14.54 27.07
N ARG A 182 7.26 -15.02 25.89
CA ARG A 182 6.50 -15.96 25.05
C ARG A 182 5.12 -15.44 24.63
N GLN A 183 4.98 -14.12 24.53
CA GLN A 183 3.78 -13.47 23.98
C GLN A 183 3.88 -13.29 22.48
N VAL A 184 2.74 -13.08 21.83
CA VAL A 184 2.65 -12.77 20.39
C VAL A 184 3.10 -11.33 20.14
N PRO A 185 3.97 -11.06 19.15
CA PRO A 185 4.37 -9.69 18.79
C PRO A 185 3.20 -8.91 18.19
N ALA A 186 3.27 -7.58 18.29
CA ALA A 186 2.23 -6.70 17.73
C ALA A 186 2.11 -6.82 16.20
N ALA A 187 3.20 -7.17 15.53
CA ALA A 187 3.25 -7.50 14.11
C ALA A 187 3.53 -9.01 13.96
N GLU A 188 2.48 -9.82 14.06
CA GLU A 188 2.55 -11.27 13.91
C GLU A 188 2.83 -11.70 12.46
N VAL A 189 3.36 -12.91 12.28
CA VAL A 189 3.66 -13.49 10.97
C VAL A 189 2.44 -13.54 10.05
N GLU A 190 1.25 -13.84 10.59
CA GLU A 190 0.00 -13.89 9.83
C GLU A 190 -0.40 -12.53 9.28
N ILE A 191 -0.20 -11.46 10.06
CA ILE A 191 -0.43 -10.08 9.59
C ILE A 191 0.54 -9.80 8.43
N GLY A 192 1.83 -10.11 8.61
CA GLY A 192 2.84 -9.94 7.57
C GLY A 192 2.53 -10.72 6.28
N HIS A 193 2.08 -11.97 6.40
CA HIS A 193 1.68 -12.83 5.28
C HIS A 193 0.50 -12.23 4.52
N ARG A 194 -0.59 -11.88 5.21
CA ARG A 194 -1.82 -11.35 4.60
C ARG A 194 -1.58 -10.00 3.92
N SER A 195 -0.85 -9.09 4.57
CA SER A 195 -0.50 -7.78 4.01
C SER A 195 0.37 -7.92 2.75
N THR A 196 1.30 -8.87 2.76
CA THR A 196 2.17 -9.15 1.61
C THR A 196 1.42 -9.84 0.47
N ALA A 197 0.49 -10.74 0.78
CA ALA A 197 -0.34 -11.42 -0.21
C ALA A 197 -1.10 -10.40 -1.07
N VAL A 198 -1.75 -9.39 -0.47
CA VAL A 198 -2.53 -8.37 -1.22
C VAL A 198 -1.66 -7.63 -2.25
N ALA A 199 -0.42 -7.25 -1.90
CA ALA A 199 0.50 -6.65 -2.84
C ALA A 199 0.82 -7.59 -4.04
N HIS A 200 0.99 -8.88 -3.78
CA HIS A 200 1.15 -9.87 -4.84
C HIS A 200 -0.10 -10.01 -5.71
N LEU A 201 -1.30 -10.00 -5.12
CA LEU A 201 -2.55 -10.05 -5.87
C LEU A 201 -2.66 -8.89 -6.88
N GLY A 202 -2.28 -7.68 -6.48
CA GLY A 202 -2.25 -6.51 -7.37
C GLY A 202 -1.31 -6.69 -8.57
N ASN A 203 -0.11 -7.23 -8.33
CA ASN A 203 0.83 -7.54 -9.40
C ASN A 203 0.34 -8.67 -10.33
N ILE A 204 -0.31 -9.69 -9.79
CA ILE A 204 -0.86 -10.79 -10.60
C ILE A 204 -2.01 -10.28 -11.46
N ALA A 205 -2.92 -9.49 -10.90
CA ALA A 205 -3.98 -8.83 -11.67
C ALA A 205 -3.42 -7.96 -12.81
N TYR A 206 -2.29 -7.28 -12.57
CA TYR A 206 -1.61 -6.49 -13.60
C TYR A 206 -1.05 -7.37 -14.72
N LYS A 207 -0.46 -8.52 -14.37
CA LYS A 207 0.08 -9.45 -15.36
C LYS A 207 -1.01 -10.12 -16.20
N THR A 208 -2.13 -10.50 -15.58
CA THR A 208 -3.22 -11.20 -16.27
C THR A 208 -4.19 -10.27 -16.99
N ARG A 209 -4.17 -8.97 -16.66
CA ARG A 209 -4.97 -7.91 -17.32
C ARG A 209 -6.49 -8.17 -17.25
N ARG A 210 -6.95 -8.78 -16.16
CA ARG A 210 -8.37 -9.09 -15.91
C ARG A 210 -8.70 -8.98 -14.43
N LYS A 211 -10.00 -8.92 -14.13
CA LYS A 211 -10.51 -9.00 -12.75
C LYS A 211 -10.37 -10.44 -12.26
N LEU A 212 -9.81 -10.61 -11.07
CA LEU A 212 -9.60 -11.90 -10.42
C LEU A 212 -10.41 -11.99 -9.13
N THR A 213 -10.88 -13.19 -8.79
CA THR A 213 -11.59 -13.47 -7.53
C THR A 213 -10.66 -14.25 -6.61
N TRP A 214 -10.46 -13.77 -5.39
CA TRP A 214 -9.55 -14.34 -4.40
C TRP A 214 -10.32 -15.17 -3.36
N ASP A 215 -9.93 -16.43 -3.17
CA ASP A 215 -10.37 -17.26 -2.06
C ASP A 215 -9.30 -17.19 -0.96
N ALA A 216 -9.54 -16.36 0.06
CA ALA A 216 -8.60 -16.14 1.15
C ALA A 216 -8.45 -17.35 2.09
N VAL A 217 -9.39 -18.30 2.07
CA VAL A 217 -9.32 -19.51 2.91
C VAL A 217 -8.40 -20.54 2.25
N LYS A 218 -8.50 -20.68 0.93
CA LYS A 218 -7.64 -21.59 0.15
C LYS A 218 -6.34 -20.96 -0.34
N GLU A 219 -6.26 -19.64 -0.28
CA GLU A 219 -5.19 -18.83 -0.83
C GLU A 219 -4.96 -19.08 -2.33
N GLU A 220 -6.05 -19.09 -3.10
CA GLU A 220 -6.01 -19.26 -4.56
C GLU A 220 -6.96 -18.30 -5.29
N PHE A 221 -6.76 -18.14 -6.60
CA PHE A 221 -7.74 -17.44 -7.44
C PHE A 221 -8.85 -18.41 -7.85
N ALA A 222 -10.05 -18.17 -7.36
CA ALA A 222 -11.19 -19.07 -7.53
C ALA A 222 -11.49 -19.30 -9.03
N GLY A 223 -11.32 -20.56 -9.47
CA GLY A 223 -11.56 -20.97 -10.85
C GLY A 223 -10.52 -20.50 -11.88
N ASP A 224 -9.44 -19.84 -11.48
CA ASP A 224 -8.42 -19.29 -12.38
C ASP A 224 -7.05 -19.94 -12.11
N ARG A 225 -6.80 -21.06 -12.81
CA ARG A 225 -5.54 -21.81 -12.70
C ARG A 225 -4.33 -21.04 -13.24
N GLU A 226 -4.53 -20.22 -14.26
CA GLU A 226 -3.45 -19.43 -14.86
C GLU A 226 -2.97 -18.35 -13.88
N ALA A 227 -3.90 -17.61 -13.26
CA ALA A 227 -3.57 -16.64 -12.23
C ALA A 227 -2.98 -17.31 -10.99
N SER A 228 -3.54 -18.45 -10.56
CA SER A 228 -3.05 -19.18 -9.38
C SER A 228 -1.63 -19.74 -9.58
N ALA A 229 -1.24 -20.09 -10.81
CA ALA A 229 0.13 -20.49 -11.12
C ALA A 229 1.16 -19.36 -10.87
N LEU A 230 0.73 -18.10 -10.79
CA LEU A 230 1.59 -16.93 -10.53
C LEU A 230 1.78 -16.63 -9.03
N LEU A 231 1.06 -17.32 -8.14
CA LEU A 231 1.23 -17.20 -6.68
C LEU A 231 2.59 -17.75 -6.21
N GLY A 232 3.12 -18.72 -6.95
CA GLY A 232 4.46 -19.28 -6.75
C GLY A 232 5.42 -18.89 -7.88
N ARG A 233 6.70 -19.15 -7.65
CA ARG A 233 7.73 -19.09 -8.69
C ARG A 233 8.34 -20.46 -8.87
N LYS A 234 8.50 -20.91 -10.12
CA LYS A 234 9.22 -22.15 -10.40
C LYS A 234 10.68 -22.00 -9.96
N ALA A 235 11.09 -22.81 -8.99
CA ALA A 235 12.47 -22.83 -8.55
C ALA A 235 13.38 -23.39 -9.65
N ARG A 236 14.55 -22.78 -9.81
CA ARG A 236 15.58 -23.24 -10.74
C ARG A 236 16.34 -24.44 -10.18
N LYS A 237 16.46 -25.50 -10.98
CA LYS A 237 17.31 -26.67 -10.72
C LYS A 237 18.80 -26.29 -10.53
N PRO A 238 19.55 -26.96 -9.63
CA PRO A 238 19.13 -28.05 -8.73
C PRO A 238 18.53 -27.56 -7.39
N TRP A 239 18.12 -26.29 -7.30
CA TRP A 239 17.69 -25.65 -6.06
C TRP A 239 16.16 -25.63 -5.92
N ASP A 240 15.51 -26.73 -6.30
CA ASP A 240 14.06 -26.95 -6.36
C ASP A 240 13.60 -28.02 -5.36
N LEU A 241 14.12 -27.97 -4.13
CA LEU A 241 13.87 -28.96 -3.08
C LEU A 241 12.50 -28.84 -2.36
N ILE A 242 11.68 -27.87 -2.76
CA ILE A 242 10.34 -27.59 -2.20
C ILE A 242 9.35 -27.53 -3.37
#